data_AF-A0AAW5SMZ9-F1
#
_entry.id   AF-A0AAW5SMZ9-F1
#
_cell.length_a   1.000
_cell.length_b   1.000
_cell.length_c   1.000
_cell.angle_alpha   90.00
_cell.angle_beta   90.00
_cell.angle_gamma   90.00
#
_symmetry.space_group_name_H-M   'P 1'
#
loop_
_entity.id
_entity.type
_entity.pdbx_description
1 polymer ?
#
loop_
_entity_poly.entity_id
_entity_poly.type
_entity_poly.pdbx_seq_one_letter_code
_entity_poly.pdbx_strand_id
1 'polypeptide(L)' 'MQSVTNEVGDPFKQYLDGREAVSYLHALGFTTATVETVKYHAYYTGKLPKPKIVGRQAYWSRTDLDRLVESL' A
#
# COMPACT_ATOMS: atom_id res chain seq x y z
N MET A 1 -27.07 8.81 -12.97
CA MET A 1 -26.22 7.60 -13.05
C MET A 1 -25.02 7.85 -12.17
N GLN A 2 -24.98 7.24 -10.98
CA GLN A 2 -23.82 7.32 -10.11
C GLN A 2 -22.82 6.27 -10.57
N SER A 3 -21.75 6.70 -11.22
CA SER A 3 -20.60 5.84 -11.50
C SER A 3 -19.88 5.61 -10.17
N VAL A 4 -20.24 4.52 -9.49
CA VAL A 4 -19.39 3.93 -8.45
C VAL A 4 -18.17 3.39 -9.18
N THR A 5 -17.15 4.24 -9.31
CA THR A 5 -15.80 3.81 -9.68
C THR A 5 -15.33 2.97 -8.50
N ASN A 6 -15.51 1.65 -8.58
CA ASN A 6 -14.75 0.72 -7.77
C ASN A 6 -13.29 0.95 -8.15
N GLU A 7 -12.57 1.75 -7.37
CA GLU A 7 -11.13 2.02 -7.51
C GLU A 7 -10.34 0.79 -7.06
N VAL A 8 -10.61 -0.37 -7.68
CA VAL A 8 -9.70 -1.49 -7.64
C VAL A 8 -8.50 -1.02 -8.44
N GLY A 9 -7.52 -0.45 -7.74
CA GLY A 9 -6.27 0.04 -8.33
C GLY A 9 -5.71 -1.00 -9.30
N ASP A 10 -5.24 -0.53 -10.44
CA ASP A 10 -4.80 -1.37 -11.57
C ASP A 10 -3.99 -2.59 -11.08
N PRO A 11 -4.47 -3.83 -11.33
CA PRO A 11 -3.82 -5.05 -10.85
C PRO A 11 -2.41 -5.24 -11.41
N PHE A 12 -2.00 -4.49 -12.43
CA PHE A 12 -0.65 -4.52 -13.01
C PHE A 12 0.23 -3.38 -12.49
N LYS A 13 -0.29 -2.47 -11.67
CA LYS A 13 0.48 -1.35 -11.12
C LYS A 13 1.48 -1.85 -10.08
N GLN A 14 2.76 -1.76 -10.42
CA GLN A 14 3.85 -2.22 -9.56
C GLN A 14 4.08 -1.31 -8.34
N TYR A 15 3.83 0.00 -8.48
CA TYR A 15 4.04 1.00 -7.44
C TYR A 15 2.71 1.61 -7.01
N LEU A 16 2.38 1.46 -5.74
CA LEU A 16 1.12 1.88 -5.14
C LEU A 16 1.34 3.11 -4.26
N ASP A 17 0.50 4.12 -4.42
CA ASP A 17 0.45 5.22 -3.46
C ASP A 17 -0.10 4.76 -2.10
N GLY A 18 -0.15 5.65 -1.11
CA GLY A 18 -0.61 5.28 0.24
C GLY A 18 -2.02 4.72 0.29
N ARG A 19 -2.96 5.21 -0.53
CA ARG A 19 -4.34 4.70 -0.56
C ARG A 19 -4.39 3.35 -1.27
N GLU A 20 -3.71 3.23 -2.40
CA GLU A 20 -3.64 1.99 -3.17
C GLU A 20 -2.95 0.87 -2.37
N ALA A 21 -1.91 1.19 -1.59
CA ALA A 21 -1.25 0.22 -0.71
C ALA A 21 -2.20 -0.30 0.38
N VAL A 22 -3.05 0.57 0.94
CA VAL A 22 -4.08 0.15 1.91
C VAL A 22 -5.11 -0.75 1.25
N SER A 23 -5.65 -0.36 0.09
CA SER A 23 -6.59 -1.19 -0.67
C SER A 23 -6.00 -2.56 -1.02
N TYR A 24 -4.71 -2.60 -1.35
CA TYR A 24 -3.98 -3.85 -1.60
C TYR A 24 -3.88 -4.73 -0.35
N LEU A 25 -3.49 -4.16 0.79
CA LEU A 25 -3.43 -4.90 2.07
C LEU A 25 -4.81 -5.39 2.51
N HIS A 26 -5.87 -4.62 2.26
CA HIS A 26 -7.25 -5.04 2.53
C HIS A 26 -7.65 -6.24 1.68
N ALA A 27 -7.28 -6.25 0.40
CA ALA A 27 -7.52 -7.39 -0.50
C ALA A 27 -6.77 -8.66 -0.05
N LEU A 28 -5.65 -8.51 0.67
CA LEU A 28 -4.90 -9.61 1.28
C LEU A 28 -5.42 -10.04 2.67
N GLY A 29 -6.50 -9.41 3.16
CA GLY A 29 -7.16 -9.76 4.43
C GLY A 29 -6.84 -8.82 5.61
N PHE A 30 -5.94 -7.85 5.44
CA PHE A 30 -5.59 -6.88 6.49
C PHE A 30 -6.56 -5.69 6.53
N THR A 31 -7.84 -5.97 6.75
CA THR A 31 -8.95 -4.99 6.66
C THR A 31 -8.85 -3.78 7.60
N THR A 32 -8.04 -3.88 8.66
CA THR A 32 -7.79 -2.79 9.61
C THR A 32 -6.56 -1.95 9.27
N ALA A 33 -5.84 -2.29 8.19
CA ALA A 33 -4.66 -1.53 7.77
C ALA A 33 -5.07 -0.10 7.34
N THR A 34 -4.23 0.86 7.71
CA THR A 34 -4.39 2.28 7.35
C THR A 34 -3.11 2.81 6.71
N VAL A 35 -3.16 4.04 6.20
CA VAL A 35 -1.95 4.71 5.68
C VAL A 35 -0.92 4.88 6.81
N GLU A 36 -1.36 5.17 8.05
CA GLU A 36 -0.49 5.13 9.22
C GLU A 36 0.15 3.76 9.43
N THR A 37 -0.56 2.65 9.23
CA THR A 37 0.01 1.29 9.35
C THR A 37 1.16 1.10 8.35
N VAL A 38 0.96 1.48 7.08
CA VAL A 38 2.02 1.40 6.05
C VAL A 38 3.22 2.26 6.43
N LYS A 39 2.98 3.50 6.85
CA LYS A 39 4.04 4.42 7.32
C LYS A 39 4.74 3.90 8.57
N TYR A 40 4.00 3.33 9.51
CA TYR A 40 4.55 2.77 10.74
C TYR A 40 5.57 1.68 10.41
N HIS A 41 5.20 0.78 9.50
CA HIS A 41 6.12 -0.28 9.07
C HIS A 41 7.33 0.25 8.31
N ALA A 42 7.13 1.27 7.46
CA ALA A 42 8.18 1.88 6.66
C ALA A 42 9.22 2.68 7.46
N TYR A 43 8.77 3.40 8.49
CA TYR A 43 9.62 4.37 9.21
C TYR A 43 10.07 3.89 10.59
N TYR A 44 9.30 3.04 11.26
CA TYR A 44 9.56 2.67 12.66
C TYR A 44 9.98 1.21 12.81
N THR A 45 9.33 0.28 12.11
CA THR A 45 9.65 -1.16 12.29
C THR A 45 10.78 -1.66 11.38
N GLY A 46 11.03 -0.97 10.26
CA GLY A 46 11.96 -1.43 9.22
C GLY A 46 11.50 -2.65 8.43
N LYS A 47 10.31 -3.22 8.73
CA LYS A 47 9.71 -4.35 8.01
C LYS A 47 9.26 -4.00 6.59
N LEU A 48 9.10 -2.71 6.30
CA LEU A 48 8.81 -2.20 4.97
C LEU A 48 9.91 -1.20 4.57
N PRO A 49 10.46 -1.27 3.35
CA PRO A 49 11.34 -0.23 2.84
C PRO A 49 10.68 1.16 2.82
N LYS A 50 11.50 2.21 2.91
CA LYS A 50 11.01 3.59 2.77
C LYS A 50 10.39 3.79 1.39
N PRO A 51 9.31 4.59 1.28
CA PRO A 51 8.67 4.83 0.00
C PRO A 51 9.59 5.54 -1.00
N LYS A 52 9.37 5.25 -2.27
CA LYS A 52 9.87 6.08 -3.36
C LYS A 52 9.03 7.35 -3.44
N ILE A 53 9.67 8.51 -3.34
CA ILE A 53 8.99 9.81 -3.46
C ILE A 53 9.05 10.27 -4.91
N VAL A 54 7.89 10.53 -5.51
CA VAL A 54 7.77 11.13 -6.85
C VAL A 54 6.88 12.36 -6.72
N GLY A 55 7.46 13.54 -6.95
CA GLY A 55 6.79 14.82 -6.68
C GLY A 55 6.44 14.96 -5.20
N ARG A 56 5.14 14.98 -4.89
CA ARG A 56 4.62 15.08 -3.52
C ARG A 56 4.01 13.77 -2.99
N GLN A 57 4.07 12.69 -3.76
CA GLN A 57 3.47 11.41 -3.40
C GLN A 57 4.52 10.37 -3.06
N ALA A 58 4.18 9.54 -2.09
CA ALA A 58 4.95 8.41 -1.63
C ALA A 58 4.38 7.12 -2.23
N TYR A 59 5.26 6.32 -2.82
CA TYR A 59 4.89 5.06 -3.48
C TYR A 59 5.67 3.89 -2.88
N TRP A 60 4.99 2.76 -2.70
CA TRP A 60 5.56 1.49 -2.28
C TRP A 60 5.41 0.45 -3.38
N SER A 61 6.38 -0.45 -3.52
CA SER A 61 6.23 -1.54 -4.48
C SER A 61 5.30 -2.61 -3.90
N ARG A 62 4.55 -3.29 -4.78
CA ARG A 62 3.75 -4.46 -4.38
C ARG A 62 4.61 -5.54 -3.73
N THR A 63 5.77 -5.84 -4.32
CA THR A 63 6.71 -6.84 -3.80
C THR A 63 7.15 -6.54 -2.37
N ASP A 64 7.34 -5.26 -2.03
CA ASP A 64 7.69 -4.87 -0.65
C ASP A 64 6.50 -5.02 0.30
N LEU A 65 5.28 -4.77 -0.17
CA LEU A 65 4.06 -5.00 0.60
C LEU A 65 3.80 -6.50 0.80
N ASP A 66 4.06 -7.33 -0.20
CA ASP A 66 3.98 -8.79 -0.09
C ASP A 66 4.95 -9.32 0.98
N ARG A 67 6.21 -8.84 0.94
CA ARG A 67 7.22 -9.16 1.97
C ARG A 67 6.83 -8.68 3.35
N LEU A 68 6.18 -7.51 3.46
CA LEU A 68 5.65 -7.04 4.73
C LEU A 68 4.63 -8.06 5.26
N VAL A 69 3.68 -8.50 4.43
CA VAL A 69 2.67 -9.49 4.80
C VAL A 69 3.29 -10.81 5.24
N GLU A 70 4.31 -11.30 4.54
CA GLU A 70 5.06 -12.51 4.94
C GLU A 70 5.81 -12.36 6.28
N SER A 71 6.07 -11.13 6.71
CA SER A 71 6.81 -10.82 7.94
C SER A 71 5.94 -10.51 9.17
N LEU A 72 4.61 -10.51 9.00
CA LEU A 72 3.60 -10.27 10.05
C LEU A 72 3.09 -11.59 10.62
#